data_AF-M4B508-F1
#
_entry.id   AF-M4B508-F1
#
_cell.length_a   1.000
_cell.length_b   1.000
_cell.length_c   1.000
_cell.angle_alpha   90.00
_cell.angle_beta   90.00
_cell.angle_gamma   90.00
#
_symmetry.space_group_name_H-M   'P 1'
#
loop_
_entity.id
_entity.type
_entity.pdbx_description
1 polymer ?
#
loop_
_entity_poly.entity_id
_entity_poly.type
_entity_poly.pdbx_seq_one_letter_code
_entity_poly.pdbx_strand_id
1 'polypeptide(L)'
;MEAMVVQMHQSGAAPRVILNHLKETRVILKASDVHNIVQKANLEALCGKTHTEALMLYLKDKHITATVAVDQDNHVRYLFWQPDLSKDFSCCYYDVLVIDCMYKTNAYNPPSYTL
;
A
#
# COMPACT_ATOMS: atom_id res chain seq x y z
N MET A 1 -13.39 20.74 -4.39
CA MET A 1 -13.88 19.57 -3.64
C MET A 1 -12.88 18.42 -3.73
N GLU A 2 -12.58 17.93 -4.95
CA GLU A 2 -11.49 16.96 -5.15
C GLU A 2 -10.15 17.44 -4.58
N ALA A 3 -9.78 18.70 -4.82
CA ALA A 3 -8.56 19.30 -4.28
C ALA A 3 -8.47 19.23 -2.74
N MET A 4 -9.58 19.32 -2.02
CA MET A 4 -9.62 19.23 -0.55
C MET A 4 -9.40 17.79 -0.07
N VAL A 5 -10.03 16.82 -0.75
CA VAL A 5 -9.79 15.38 -0.50
C VAL A 5 -8.32 15.05 -0.74
N VAL A 6 -7.74 15.52 -1.84
CA VAL A 6 -6.33 15.31 -2.18
C VAL A 6 -5.41 15.92 -1.12
N GLN A 7 -5.66 17.16 -0.70
CA GLN A 7 -4.86 17.84 0.31
C GLN A 7 -4.90 17.11 1.67
N MET A 8 -6.09 16.68 2.12
CA MET A 8 -6.23 15.95 3.38
C MET A 8 -5.55 14.57 3.29
N HIS A 9 -5.68 13.88 2.16
CA HIS A 9 -5.00 12.60 1.91
C HIS A 9 -3.48 12.76 1.91
N GLN A 10 -2.95 13.78 1.24
CA GLN A 10 -1.51 14.10 1.24
C GLN A 10 -0.99 14.46 2.63
N SER A 11 -1.85 14.97 3.52
CA SER A 11 -1.53 15.24 4.93
C SER A 11 -1.57 13.98 5.80
N GLY A 12 -1.84 12.80 5.23
CA GLY A 12 -1.88 11.51 5.92
C GLY A 12 -3.24 11.15 6.52
N ALA A 13 -4.30 11.93 6.26
CA ALA A 13 -5.62 11.62 6.79
C ALA A 13 -6.21 10.37 6.13
N ALA A 14 -6.67 9.42 6.94
CA ALA A 14 -7.34 8.23 6.43
C ALA A 14 -8.65 8.59 5.70
N PRO A 15 -9.06 7.85 4.64
CA PRO A 15 -10.28 8.14 3.88
C PRO A 15 -11.55 8.28 4.73
N ARG A 16 -11.65 7.54 5.84
CA ARG A 16 -12.77 7.64 6.79
C ARG A 16 -12.82 9.00 7.50
N VAL A 17 -11.65 9.54 7.86
CA VAL A 17 -11.52 10.85 8.50
C VAL A 17 -11.90 11.95 7.52
N ILE A 18 -11.43 11.84 6.27
CA ILE A 18 -11.79 12.75 5.18
C ILE A 18 -13.31 12.76 4.97
N LEU A 19 -13.93 11.57 4.88
CA LEU A 19 -15.37 11.46 4.69
C LEU A 19 -16.17 12.08 5.84
N ASN A 20 -15.76 11.87 7.09
CA ASN A 20 -16.45 12.44 8.25
C ASN A 20 -16.38 13.97 8.24
N HIS A 21 -15.20 14.54 7.95
CA HIS A 21 -15.04 15.98 7.84
C HIS A 21 -15.89 16.60 6.71
N LEU A 22 -16.04 15.88 5.60
CA LEU A 22 -16.87 16.34 4.47
C LEU A 22 -18.38 16.29 4.76
N LYS A 23 -18.82 15.35 5.60
CA LYS A 23 -20.20 15.29 6.08
C LYS A 23 -20.54 16.50 6.96
N GLU A 24 -19.62 16.92 7.83
CA GLU A 24 -19.79 18.09 8.70
C GLU A 24 -19.91 19.38 7.89
N THR A 25 -19.22 19.47 6.75
CA THR A 25 -19.28 20.60 5.82
C THR A 25 -20.49 20.57 4.86
N ARG A 26 -21.48 19.67 5.10
CA ARG A 26 -22.72 19.51 4.33
C ARG A 26 -22.52 19.14 2.85
N VAL A 27 -21.38 18.57 2.51
CA VAL A 27 -21.10 18.08 1.16
C VAL A 27 -21.65 16.65 1.01
N ILE A 28 -22.49 16.42 0.00
CA ILE A 28 -23.01 15.08 -0.31
C ILE A 28 -21.99 14.34 -1.15
N LEU A 29 -21.12 13.57 -0.50
CA LEU A 29 -20.19 12.64 -1.15
C LEU A 29 -20.40 11.23 -0.58
N LYS A 30 -20.35 10.23 -1.46
CA LYS A 30 -20.32 8.83 -1.05
C LYS A 30 -18.90 8.45 -0.67
N ALA A 31 -18.78 7.40 0.15
CA ALA A 31 -17.47 6.80 0.46
C ALA A 31 -16.73 6.36 -0.81
N SER A 32 -17.46 5.92 -1.84
CA SER A 32 -16.91 5.58 -3.16
C SER A 32 -16.20 6.76 -3.83
N ASP A 33 -16.74 7.97 -3.67
CA ASP A 33 -16.21 9.15 -4.34
C ASP A 33 -14.87 9.54 -3.72
N VAL A 34 -14.79 9.52 -2.38
CA VAL A 34 -13.53 9.74 -1.65
C VAL A 34 -12.49 8.69 -2.04
N HIS A 35 -12.89 7.41 -2.13
CA HIS A 35 -11.99 6.34 -2.56
C HIS A 35 -11.47 6.54 -3.99
N ASN A 36 -12.34 6.89 -4.93
CA ASN A 36 -11.96 7.14 -6.32
C ASN A 36 -11.00 8.31 -6.45
N ILE A 37 -11.25 9.42 -5.73
CA ILE A 37 -10.38 10.59 -5.73
C ILE A 37 -9.00 10.24 -5.15
N VAL A 38 -8.97 9.53 -4.01
CA VAL A 38 -7.70 9.08 -3.38
C VAL A 38 -6.95 8.13 -4.31
N GLN A 39 -7.64 7.19 -4.94
CA GLN A 39 -7.02 6.25 -5.88
C GLN A 39 -6.42 6.97 -7.09
N LYS A 40 -7.15 7.93 -7.68
CA LYS A 40 -6.68 8.75 -8.78
C LYS A 40 -5.45 9.57 -8.37
N ALA A 41 -5.48 10.22 -7.21
CA ALA A 41 -4.36 11.00 -6.69
C ALA A 41 -3.10 10.15 -6.48
N ASN A 42 -3.27 8.91 -5.96
CA ASN A 42 -2.16 7.99 -5.81
C ASN A 42 -1.60 7.53 -7.17
N LEU A 43 -2.46 7.23 -8.14
CA LEU A 43 -2.02 6.85 -9.48
C LEU A 43 -1.23 7.99 -10.15
N GLU A 44 -1.69 9.23 -10.03
CA GLU A 44 -0.98 10.42 -10.53
C GLU A 44 0.37 10.58 -9.84
N ALA A 45 0.42 10.48 -8.51
CA ALA A 45 1.67 10.58 -7.73
C ALA A 45 2.67 9.46 -8.06
N LEU A 46 2.19 8.28 -8.45
CA LEU A 46 3.01 7.13 -8.85
C LEU A 46 3.29 7.09 -10.36
N CYS A 47 3.02 8.17 -11.10
CA CYS A 47 3.20 8.26 -12.55
C CYS A 47 2.51 7.10 -13.29
N GLY A 48 1.25 6.84 -12.94
CA GLY A 48 0.38 5.81 -13.52
C GLY A 48 0.64 4.39 -13.01
N LYS A 49 1.58 4.19 -12.09
CA LYS A 49 1.93 2.86 -11.57
C LYS A 49 1.03 2.49 -10.39
N THR A 50 0.73 1.20 -10.29
CA THR A 50 0.18 0.64 -9.07
C THR A 50 1.18 0.75 -7.93
N HIS A 51 0.70 0.70 -6.68
CA HIS A 51 1.58 0.72 -5.51
C HIS A 51 2.59 -0.43 -5.54
N THR A 52 2.18 -1.61 -5.99
CA THR A 52 3.06 -2.78 -6.11
C THR A 52 4.17 -2.54 -7.14
N GLU A 53 3.84 -2.02 -8.32
CA GLU A 53 4.86 -1.69 -9.34
C GLU A 53 5.82 -0.61 -8.85
N ALA A 54 5.31 0.43 -8.18
CA ALA A 54 6.13 1.48 -7.60
C ALA A 54 7.07 0.95 -6.52
N LEU A 55 6.58 0.06 -5.64
CA LEU A 55 7.39 -0.61 -4.63
C LEU A 55 8.47 -1.48 -5.27
N MET A 56 8.12 -2.26 -6.30
CA MET A 56 9.09 -3.10 -7.02
C MET A 56 10.20 -2.28 -7.67
N LEU A 57 9.87 -1.14 -8.27
CA LEU A 57 10.87 -0.22 -8.82
C LEU A 57 11.73 0.39 -7.72
N TYR A 58 11.15 0.78 -6.59
CA TYR A 58 11.89 1.31 -5.45
C TYR A 58 12.91 0.29 -4.91
N LEU A 59 12.48 -0.95 -4.68
CA LEU A 59 13.36 -2.02 -4.19
C LEU A 59 14.51 -2.27 -5.16
N LYS A 60 14.23 -2.25 -6.47
CA LYS A 60 15.25 -2.37 -7.52
C LYS A 60 16.22 -1.20 -7.55
N ASP A 61 15.72 0.04 -7.49
CA ASP A 61 16.52 1.28 -7.47
C ASP A 61 17.45 1.34 -6.25
N LYS A 62 16.95 0.91 -5.09
CA LYS A 62 17.73 0.86 -3.85
C LYS A 62 18.61 -0.37 -3.71
N HIS A 63 18.66 -1.25 -4.71
CA HIS A 63 19.41 -2.51 -4.65
C HIS A 63 19.05 -3.39 -3.44
N ILE A 64 17.81 -3.27 -2.96
CA ILE A 64 17.32 -4.04 -1.82
C ILE A 64 16.98 -5.45 -2.31
N THR A 65 17.44 -6.46 -1.57
CA THR A 65 17.17 -7.85 -1.90
C THR A 65 15.68 -8.14 -1.73
N ALA A 66 15.03 -8.61 -2.78
CA ALA A 66 13.63 -8.96 -2.78
C ALA A 66 13.36 -10.26 -3.57
N THR A 67 12.43 -11.06 -3.06
CA THR A 67 11.90 -12.26 -3.71
C THR A 67 10.43 -12.05 -4.01
N VAL A 68 10.03 -12.29 -5.26
CA VAL A 68 8.65 -12.14 -5.72
C VAL A 68 8.16 -13.47 -6.28
N ALA A 69 7.00 -13.89 -5.82
CA ALA A 69 6.25 -14.99 -6.41
C ALA A 69 5.03 -14.43 -7.15
N VAL A 70 4.88 -14.80 -8.42
CA VAL A 70 3.71 -14.46 -9.24
C VAL A 70 2.93 -15.73 -9.61
N ASP A 71 1.65 -15.60 -9.93
CA ASP A 71 0.83 -16.68 -10.49
C ASP A 71 0.94 -16.76 -12.03
N GLN A 72 0.13 -17.63 -12.64
CA GLN A 72 0.10 -17.84 -14.09
C GLN A 72 -0.38 -16.61 -14.87
N ASP A 73 -1.14 -15.73 -14.22
CA ASP A 73 -1.67 -14.49 -14.79
C ASP A 73 -0.79 -13.29 -14.43
N ASN A 74 0.41 -13.54 -13.88
CA ASN A 74 1.38 -12.54 -13.46
C ASN A 74 0.90 -11.64 -12.31
N HIS A 75 -0.04 -12.11 -11.48
CA HIS A 75 -0.39 -11.42 -10.24
C HIS A 75 0.59 -11.75 -9.13
N VAL A 76 1.01 -10.73 -8.38
CA VAL A 76 1.87 -10.92 -7.20
C VAL A 76 1.12 -11.70 -6.12
N ARG A 77 1.69 -12.85 -5.75
CA ARG A 77 1.22 -13.70 -4.64
C ARG A 77 1.94 -13.36 -3.35
N TYR A 78 3.27 -13.27 -3.39
CA TYR A 78 4.10 -12.97 -2.23
C TYR A 78 5.26 -12.07 -2.65
N LEU A 79 5.58 -11.10 -1.80
CA LEU A 79 6.73 -10.23 -1.92
C LEU A 79 7.44 -10.22 -0.56
N PHE A 80 8.65 -10.77 -0.53
CA PHE A 80 9.56 -10.67 0.62
C PHE A 80 10.71 -9.76 0.24
N TRP A 81 11.07 -8.85 1.12
CA TRP A 81 12.20 -7.94 0.89
C TRP A 81 12.91 -7.68 2.21
N GLN A 82 14.22 -7.46 2.14
CA GLN A 82 15.07 -7.31 3.31
C GLN A 82 15.89 -6.02 3.19
N PRO A 83 15.60 -4.97 3.98
CA PRO A 83 16.44 -3.80 4.06
C PRO A 83 17.83 -4.15 4.61
N ASP A 84 18.88 -3.45 4.17
CA ASP A 84 20.26 -3.70 4.61
C ASP A 84 20.42 -3.63 6.13
N LEU A 85 19.75 -2.68 6.77
CA LEU A 85 19.76 -2.53 8.23
C LEU A 85 19.26 -3.80 8.95
N SER A 86 18.32 -4.53 8.33
CA SER A 86 17.84 -5.79 8.89
C SER A 86 18.91 -6.88 8.85
N LYS A 87 19.83 -6.86 7.88
CA LYS A 87 20.93 -7.83 7.80
C LYS A 87 21.86 -7.71 9.01
N ASP A 88 22.20 -6.47 9.38
CA ASP A 88 23.05 -6.19 10.54
C ASP A 88 22.35 -6.62 11.85
N PHE A 89 21.04 -6.35 11.95
CA PHE A 89 20.24 -6.81 13.09
C PHE A 89 20.13 -8.34 13.16
N SER A 90 19.95 -9.03 12.04
CA SER A 90 19.90 -10.50 12.01
C SER A 90 21.24 -11.13 12.43
N CYS A 91 22.37 -10.47 12.16
CA CYS A 91 23.67 -10.90 12.67
C CYS A 91 23.80 -10.67 14.19
N CYS A 92 23.24 -9.58 14.72
CA CYS A 92 23.32 -9.26 16.15
C CYS A 92 22.29 -10.00 17.02
N TYR A 93 21.12 -10.33 16.46
CA TYR A 93 19.95 -10.88 17.15
C TYR A 93 19.37 -12.05 16.32
N TYR A 94 20.15 -13.12 16.18
CA TYR A 94 19.83 -14.26 15.33
C TYR A 94 18.61 -15.08 15.80
N ASP A 95 18.16 -14.87 17.03
CA ASP A 95 16.98 -15.48 17.65
C ASP A 95 15.70 -14.65 17.46
N VAL A 96 15.79 -13.45 16.87
CA VAL A 96 14.66 -12.55 16.67
C VAL A 96 14.39 -12.33 15.19
N LEU A 97 13.20 -12.74 14.73
CA LEU A 97 12.71 -12.46 13.39
C LEU A 97 11.62 -11.39 13.45
N VAL A 98 11.88 -10.23 12.85
CA VAL A 98 10.89 -9.15 12.71
C VAL A 98 10.33 -9.18 11.29
N ILE A 99 9.03 -9.46 11.16
CA ILE A 99 8.33 -9.46 9.88
C ILE A 99 7.24 -8.40 9.95
N ASP A 100 7.28 -7.43 9.03
CA ASP A 100 6.14 -6.53 8.81
C ASP A 100 5.14 -7.22 7.87
N CYS A 101 4.20 -7.96 8.47
CA CYS A 101 3.13 -8.63 7.75
C CYS A 101 2.01 -7.63 7.43
N MET A 102 2.24 -6.71 6.48
CA MET A 102 1.14 -5.92 5.91
C MET A 102 0.24 -6.83 5.07
N TYR A 103 -0.70 -7.50 5.74
CA TYR A 103 -1.69 -8.37 5.13
C TYR A 103 -2.73 -7.54 4.38
N LYS A 104 -2.36 -7.04 3.20
CA LYS A 104 -3.34 -6.58 2.22
C LYS A 104 -3.60 -7.76 1.30
N THR A 105 -4.72 -8.42 1.55
CA THR A 105 -5.29 -9.45 0.71
C THR A 105 -5.12 -9.07 -0.76
N ASN A 106 -4.39 -9.88 -1.54
CA ASN A 106 -4.35 -9.64 -2.97
C ASN A 106 -5.80 -9.70 -3.48
N ALA A 107 -6.17 -8.82 -4.41
CA ALA A 107 -7.55 -8.72 -4.92
C ALA A 107 -7.99 -9.98 -5.70
N TYR A 108 -7.05 -10.89 -5.98
CA TYR A 108 -7.18 -12.01 -6.90
C TYR A 108 -7.36 -13.36 -6.17
N ASN A 109 -7.09 -13.43 -4.88
CA ASN A 109 -7.19 -14.63 -4.06
C ASN A 109 -7.19 -14.28 -2.55
N PRO A 110 -8.29 -13.76 -2.00
CA PRO A 110 -8.42 -13.59 -0.55
C PRO A 110 -8.22 -14.95 0.16
N PRO A 111 -7.63 -14.99 1.37
CA PRO A 111 -7.53 -16.23 2.11
C PRO A 111 -8.96 -16.73 2.36
N SER A 112 -9.30 -17.86 1.76
CA SER A 112 -10.39 -18.67 2.28
C SER A 112 -9.88 -19.26 3.60
N TYR A 113 -10.14 -18.58 4.72
CA TYR A 113 -10.13 -19.24 6.01
C TYR A 113 -11.33 -20.19 6.04
N THR A 114 -11.15 -21.40 5.52
CA THR A 114 -12.05 -22.51 5.80
C THR A 114 -11.35 -23.39 6.83
N LEU A 115 -11.76 -23.23 8.09
CA LEU A 115 -11.47 -24.16 9.18
C LEU A 115 -12.24 -25.46 8.99
#